data_AF-A0A348YM02-F1
#
_entry.id   AF-A0A348YM02-F1
#
_cell.length_a   1.000
_cell.length_b   1.000
_cell.length_c   1.000
_cell.angle_alpha   90.00
_cell.angle_beta   90.00
_cell.angle_gamma   90.00
#
_symmetry.space_group_name_H-M   'P 1'
#
loop_
_entity.id
_entity.type
_entity.pdbx_description
1 polymer ?
#
loop_
_entity_poly.entity_id
_entity_poly.type
_entity_poly.pdbx_seq_one_letter_code
_entity_poly.pdbx_strand_id
1 'polypeptide(L)'
;MAENEQQMTSLEARLKNLEEVTAKLESGQLNLDEAIASYTKGLELVLSCRKSLDEMTQKIELAKKKIQGLENSAQPGEEIDDTLF
;
A
#
# COMPACT_ATOMS: atom_id res chain seq x y z
N MET A 1 -1.09 -1.61 -15.66
CA MET A 1 -1.46 -2.92 -15.07
C MET A 1 -0.22 -3.69 -14.63
N ALA A 2 0.79 -3.90 -15.49
CA ALA A 2 2.02 -4.61 -15.14
C ALA A 2 2.82 -4.03 -13.94
N GLU A 3 2.88 -2.72 -13.76
CA GLU A 3 3.59 -2.11 -12.62
C GLU A 3 2.98 -2.46 -11.26
N ASN A 4 1.65 -2.57 -11.15
CA ASN A 4 1.00 -2.91 -9.88
C ASN A 4 1.21 -4.38 -9.51
N GLU A 5 1.22 -5.25 -10.52
CA GLU A 5 1.46 -6.68 -10.36
C GLU A 5 2.91 -6.93 -9.90
N GLN A 6 3.89 -6.23 -10.49
CA GLN A 6 5.29 -6.26 -10.05
C GLN A 6 5.47 -5.75 -8.61
N GLN A 7 4.79 -4.66 -8.23
CA GLN A 7 4.85 -4.15 -6.85
C GLN A 7 4.22 -5.12 -5.84
N MET A 8 3.16 -5.83 -6.23
CA MET A 8 2.50 -6.81 -5.37
C MET A 8 3.39 -8.04 -5.15
N THR A 9 3.95 -8.63 -6.21
CA THR A 9 4.94 -9.73 -6.09
C THR A 9 6.14 -9.33 -5.24
N SER A 10 6.60 -8.07 -5.36
CA SER A 10 7.69 -7.55 -4.55
C SER A 10 7.33 -7.43 -3.06
N LEU A 11 6.08 -7.03 -2.75
CA LEU A 11 5.57 -6.98 -1.38
C LEU A 11 5.44 -8.38 -0.77
N GLU A 12 4.88 -9.33 -1.51
CA GLU A 12 4.74 -10.73 -1.08
C GLU A 12 6.12 -11.35 -0.76
N ALA A 13 7.12 -11.08 -1.60
CA ALA A 13 8.49 -11.53 -1.34
C ALA A 13 9.07 -10.93 -0.05
N ARG A 14 8.81 -9.65 0.25
CA ARG A 14 9.26 -9.02 1.51
C ARG A 14 8.53 -9.57 2.73
N LEU A 15 7.22 -9.82 2.61
CA LEU A 15 6.43 -10.43 3.68
C LEU A 15 6.93 -11.84 4.00
N LYS A 16 7.21 -12.66 2.97
CA LYS A 16 7.81 -13.98 3.16
C LYS A 16 9.16 -13.90 3.85
N ASN A 17 10.03 -12.97 3.46
CA ASN A 17 11.31 -12.77 4.14
C ASN A 17 11.12 -12.35 5.61
N LEU A 18 10.09 -11.56 5.92
CA LEU A 18 9.77 -11.17 7.29
C LEU A 18 9.32 -12.36 8.13
N GLU A 19 8.47 -13.23 7.58
CA GLU A 19 8.06 -14.49 8.22
C GLU A 19 9.27 -15.39 8.53
N GLU A 20 10.19 -15.53 7.58
CA GLU A 20 11.42 -16.30 7.78
C GLU A 20 12.31 -15.71 8.89
N VAL A 21 12.41 -14.38 8.98
CA VAL A 21 13.15 -13.71 10.05
C VAL A 21 12.48 -13.90 11.40
N THR A 22 11.15 -13.76 11.47
CA THR A 22 10.38 -13.99 12.69
C THR A 22 10.54 -15.44 13.17
N ALA A 23 10.42 -16.42 12.27
CA ALA A 23 10.61 -17.83 12.61
C ALA A 23 12.02 -18.11 13.16
N LYS A 24 13.06 -17.45 12.61
CA LYS A 24 14.43 -17.56 13.15
C LYS A 24 14.55 -16.96 14.55
N LEU A 25 13.97 -15.79 14.79
CA LEU A 25 13.96 -15.15 16.10
C LEU A 25 13.22 -16.00 17.15
N GLU A 26 12.09 -16.60 16.76
CA GLU A 26 11.28 -17.46 17.62
C GLU A 26 11.90 -18.84 17.89
N SER A 27 12.82 -19.30 17.02
CA SER A 27 13.48 -20.59 17.18
C SER A 27 14.32 -20.71 18.46
N GLY A 28 14.78 -19.57 19.01
CA GLY A 28 15.67 -19.53 20.16
C GLY A 28 17.08 -20.10 19.93
N GLN A 29 17.45 -20.38 18.67
CA GLN A 29 18.74 -20.99 18.31
C GLN A 29 19.83 -19.97 17.94
N LEU A 30 19.49 -18.69 17.89
CA LEU A 30 20.41 -17.62 17.51
C LEU A 30 21.30 -17.22 18.68
N ASN A 31 22.58 -16.96 18.41
CA ASN A 31 23.43 -16.25 19.35
C ASN A 31 23.05 -14.75 19.41
N LEU A 32 23.66 -14.01 20.34
CA LEU A 32 23.30 -12.61 20.59
C LEU A 32 23.48 -11.72 19.33
N ASP A 33 24.60 -11.86 18.62
CA ASP A 33 24.89 -11.06 17.44
C ASP A 33 23.94 -11.40 16.29
N GLU A 34 23.64 -12.69 16.11
CA GLU A 34 22.67 -13.18 15.13
C GLU A 34 21.24 -12.71 15.43
N ALA A 35 20.85 -12.67 16.71
CA ALA A 35 19.56 -12.17 17.16
C ALA A 35 19.42 -10.66 16.87
N ILE A 36 20.45 -9.87 17.17
CA ILE A 36 20.49 -8.43 16.88
C ILE A 36 20.41 -8.18 15.38
N ALA A 37 21.17 -8.94 14.58
CA ALA A 37 21.15 -8.82 13.12
C ALA A 37 19.77 -9.20 12.54
N SER A 38 19.17 -10.29 13.01
CA SER A 38 17.85 -10.75 12.58
C SER A 38 16.76 -9.74 12.94
N TYR A 39 16.80 -9.19 14.15
CA TYR A 39 15.87 -8.15 14.61
C TYR A 39 15.97 -6.88 13.74
N THR A 40 17.20 -6.41 13.50
CA THR A 40 17.45 -5.23 12.65
C THR A 40 16.90 -5.43 11.24
N LYS A 41 17.19 -6.58 10.63
CA LYS A 41 16.64 -6.94 9.32
C LYS A 41 15.12 -7.02 9.32
N GLY A 42 14.52 -7.54 10.39
CA GLY A 42 13.07 -7.56 10.59
C GLY A 42 12.46 -6.16 10.57
N LEU A 43 13.08 -5.20 11.26
CA LEU A 43 12.63 -3.80 11.27
C LEU A 43 12.69 -3.17 9.87
N GLU A 44 13.77 -3.40 9.12
CA GLU A 44 13.89 -2.91 7.73
C GLU A 44 12.80 -3.48 6.81
N LEU A 45 12.50 -4.77 6.96
CA LEU A 45 11.42 -5.43 6.21
C LEU A 45 10.05 -4.86 6.57
N VAL A 46 9.75 -4.63 7.85
CA VAL A 46 8.49 -4.01 8.30
C VAL A 46 8.34 -2.60 7.71
N LEU A 47 9.38 -1.77 7.80
CA LEU A 47 9.35 -0.40 7.27
C LEU A 47 9.13 -0.38 5.75
N SER A 48 9.80 -1.26 5.02
CA SER A 48 9.65 -1.34 3.56
C SER A 48 8.28 -1.88 3.14
N CYS A 49 7.71 -2.86 3.85
CA CYS A 49 6.35 -3.35 3.59
C CYS A 49 5.31 -2.24 3.81
N ARG A 50 5.42 -1.51 4.92
CA ARG A 50 4.52 -0.40 5.23
C ARG A 50 4.57 0.69 4.15
N LYS A 51 5.78 1.08 3.73
CA LYS A 51 5.97 2.05 2.66
C LYS A 51 5.25 1.63 1.36
N SER A 52 5.36 0.36 0.98
CA SER A 52 4.67 -0.14 -0.23
C SER A 52 3.15 -0.09 -0.10
N LEU A 53 2.60 -0.45 1.07
CA LEU A 53 1.16 -0.37 1.31
C LEU A 53 0.66 1.08 1.28
N ASP A 54 1.42 2.02 1.84
CA ASP A 54 1.09 3.44 1.81
C ASP A 54 1.08 3.97 0.36
N GLU A 55 2.09 3.63 -0.44
CA GLU A 55 2.16 4.00 -1.86
C GLU A 55 0.97 3.44 -2.67
N MET A 56 0.62 2.17 -2.44
CA MET A 56 -0.54 1.54 -3.09
C MET A 56 -1.85 2.21 -2.68
N THR A 57 -2.01 2.53 -1.40
CA THR A 57 -3.18 3.23 -0.86
C THR A 57 -3.32 4.62 -1.49
N GLN A 58 -2.22 5.37 -1.58
CA GLN A 58 -2.22 6.68 -2.24
C GLN A 58 -2.64 6.59 -3.72
N LYS A 59 -2.16 5.57 -4.45
CA LYS A 59 -2.57 5.35 -5.86
C LYS A 59 -4.07 5.10 -5.98
N ILE A 60 -4.65 4.33 -5.06
CA ILE A 60 -6.10 4.05 -5.02
C ILE A 60 -6.88 5.35 -4.76
N GLU A 61 -6.47 6.16 -3.79
CA GLU A 61 -7.16 7.41 -3.45
C GLU A 61 -7.11 8.42 -4.62
N LEU A 62 -5.96 8.52 -5.31
CA LEU A 62 -5.85 9.34 -6.52
C LEU A 62 -6.75 8.84 -7.65
N ALA A 63 -6.84 7.53 -7.86
CA ALA A 63 -7.72 6.94 -8.85
C ALA A 63 -9.20 7.22 -8.54
N LYS A 64 -9.62 7.07 -7.28
CA LYS A 64 -10.98 7.42 -6.82
C LYS A 64 -11.31 8.88 -7.08
N LYS A 65 -10.41 9.81 -6.72
CA LYS A 65 -10.60 11.25 -6.93
C LYS A 65 -10.72 11.59 -8.42
N LYS A 66 -9.96 10.92 -9.29
CA LYS A 66 -10.04 11.09 -10.74
C LYS A 66 -11.40 10.66 -11.28
N ILE A 67 -11.95 9.54 -10.80
CA ILE A 67 -13.28 9.06 -11.19
C ILE A 67 -14.37 10.04 -10.76
N GLN A 68 -14.37 10.48 -9.50
CA GLN A 68 -15.34 11.49 -9.02
C GLN A 68 -15.25 12.82 -9.78
N GLY A 69 -14.04 13.26 -10.13
CA GLY A 69 -13.86 14.48 -10.93
C GLY A 69 -14.42 14.36 -12.35
N LEU A 70 -14.44 13.15 -12.93
CA LEU A 70 -15.05 12.88 -14.23
C LEU A 70 -16.59 12.89 -14.13
N GLU A 71 -17.16 12.31 -13.07
CA GLU A 71 -18.61 12.29 -12.83
C GLU A 71 -19.20 13.70 -12.63
N ASN A 72 -18.45 14.60 -12.00
CA ASN A 72 -18.88 16.00 -11.79
C ASN A 72 -18.83 16.88 -13.05
N SER A 73 -18.28 16.38 -14.16
CA SER A 73 -18.23 17.10 -15.45
C SER A 73 -19.35 16.72 -16.42
N ALA A 74 -20.27 15.83 -15.99
CA ALA A 74 -21.37 15.29 -16.79
C ALA A 74 -22.76 15.77 -16.35
N GLN A 75 -22.89 16.98 -15.79
CA GLN A 75 -24.20 17.66 -15.74
C GLN A 75 -24.36 18.56 -16.97
N PRO A 76 -25.24 18.24 -17.93
CA PRO A 76 -25.79 19.24 -18.83
C PRO A 76 -26.67 20.18 -18.00
N GLY A 77 -26.53 21.48 -18.23
CA GLY A 77 -27.42 22.47 -17.62
C GLY A 77 -28.85 22.37 -18.16
N GLU A 78 -29.80 22.70 -17.31
CA GLU A 78 -31.01 23.42 -17.71
C GLU A 78 -31.15 24.62 -16.76
N GLU A 79 -30.84 25.81 -17.28
CA GLU A 79 -31.53 27.04 -16.88
C GLU A 79 -32.93 26.97 -17.53
N ILE A 80 -34.02 27.23 -16.79
CA ILE A 80 -34.88 28.42 -16.94
C ILE A 80 -35.70 28.59 -15.63
N ASP A 81 -35.66 29.82 -15.11
CA ASP A 81 -36.52 30.42 -14.09
C ASP A 81 -37.98 30.49 -14.59
N ASP A 82 -38.91 29.75 -13.98
CA ASP A 82 -40.33 29.81 -14.41
C ASP A 82 -41.34 29.53 -13.28
N THR A 83 -41.13 30.13 -12.09
CA THR A 83 -42.23 30.33 -11.12
C THR A 83 -42.18 31.71 -10.47
N LEU A 84 -42.08 32.74 -11.32
CA LEU A 84 -42.65 34.05 -11.02
C LEU A 84 -44.12 34.05 -11.45
N PHE A 85 -44.98 33.37 -10.67
CA PHE A 85 -46.44 33.59 -10.66
C PHE A 85 -46.96 33.43 -9.24
#